data_AF-A0A1F3CCR3-F1
#
_entry.id   AF-A0A1F3CCR3-F1
#
_cell.length_a   1.000
_cell.length_b   1.000
_cell.length_c   1.000
_cell.angle_alpha   90.00
_cell.angle_beta   90.00
_cell.angle_gamma   90.00
#
_symmetry.space_group_name_H-M   'P 1'
#
loop_
_entity.id
_entity.type
_entity.pdbx_description
1 polymer ?
#
loop_
_entity_poly.entity_id
_entity_poly.type
_entity_poly.pdbx_seq_one_letter_code
_entity_poly.pdbx_strand_id
1 'polypeptide(L)'
;MAELSQDTFQRTVAEYLIRHRSILDVESKLTEASARVNRAITKSVTSCGCVTISATRQRFPADLSMNEVRDLMQSHLDGRLCDRCREVLETEIGMTLFYLAAVCTLFGLD
;
A
#
# COMPACT_ATOMS: atom_id res chain seq x y z
N MET A 1 -15.03 -3.82 -17.86
CA MET A 1 -13.65 -3.96 -17.36
C MET A 1 -13.57 -5.36 -16.79
N ALA A 2 -12.70 -6.23 -17.30
CA ALA A 2 -12.55 -7.56 -16.74
C ALA A 2 -12.12 -7.44 -15.27
N GLU A 3 -12.72 -8.21 -14.37
CA GLU A 3 -12.27 -8.29 -12.98
C GLU A 3 -10.84 -8.85 -12.97
N LEU A 4 -9.89 -8.05 -12.49
CA LEU A 4 -8.52 -8.49 -12.30
C LEU A 4 -8.48 -9.38 -11.06
N SER A 5 -8.50 -10.69 -11.26
CA SER A 5 -8.26 -11.65 -10.17
C SER A 5 -6.80 -11.60 -9.73
N GLN A 6 -6.53 -12.01 -8.49
CA GLN A 6 -5.17 -12.14 -7.97
C GLN A 6 -4.30 -13.02 -8.90
N ASP A 7 -4.82 -14.18 -9.33
CA ASP A 7 -4.14 -15.09 -10.26
C ASP A 7 -3.81 -14.39 -11.59
N THR A 8 -4.77 -13.66 -12.15
CA THR A 8 -4.56 -12.92 -13.40
C THR A 8 -3.52 -11.82 -13.23
N PHE A 9 -3.54 -11.08 -12.11
CA PHE A 9 -2.53 -10.07 -11.81
C PHE A 9 -1.13 -10.69 -11.69
N GLN A 10 -0.99 -11.77 -10.92
CA GLN A 10 0.29 -12.43 -10.71
C GLN A 10 0.85 -13.04 -12.00
N ARG A 11 -0.01 -13.64 -12.83
CA ARG A 11 0.39 -14.13 -14.16
C ARG A 11 0.85 -12.99 -15.07
N THR A 12 0.13 -11.87 -15.07
CA THR A 12 0.56 -10.68 -15.82
C THR A 12 1.92 -10.19 -15.32
N VAL A 13 2.16 -10.09 -14.01
CA VAL A 13 3.47 -9.71 -13.45
C VAL A 13 4.57 -10.67 -13.93
N ALA A 14 4.31 -11.98 -13.96
CA ALA A 14 5.26 -12.99 -14.42
C ALA A 14 5.72 -12.75 -15.87
N GLU A 15 4.82 -12.30 -16.75
CA GLU A 15 5.14 -11.96 -18.14
C GLU A 15 6.09 -10.75 -18.26
N TYR A 16 6.09 -9.85 -17.27
CA TYR A 16 6.93 -8.66 -17.25
C TYR A 16 8.26 -8.83 -16.48
N LEU A 17 8.52 -9.98 -15.86
CA LEU A 17 9.78 -10.28 -15.15
C LEU A 17 10.98 -10.60 -16.06
N ILE A 18 10.88 -10.28 -17.36
CA ILE A 18 11.95 -10.52 -18.36
C ILE A 18 13.25 -9.78 -17.98
N ARG A 19 13.16 -8.66 -17.26
CA ARG A 19 14.29 -7.96 -16.62
C ARG A 19 14.14 -8.03 -15.10
N HIS A 20 15.24 -8.27 -14.37
CA HIS A 20 15.26 -8.44 -12.91
C HIS A 20 14.60 -9.72 -12.40
N ARG A 21 14.95 -10.87 -13.00
CA ARG A 21 14.50 -12.19 -12.54
C ARG A 21 15.22 -12.68 -11.29
N SER A 22 16.37 -12.08 -10.96
CA SER A 22 17.06 -12.40 -9.71
C SER A 22 16.15 -12.01 -8.54
N ILE A 23 15.92 -12.93 -7.61
CA ILE A 23 15.17 -12.63 -6.39
C ILE A 23 15.82 -11.49 -5.59
N LEU A 24 17.14 -11.34 -5.64
CA LEU A 24 17.85 -10.24 -5.00
C LEU A 24 17.54 -8.89 -5.66
N ASP A 25 17.36 -8.88 -6.98
CA ASP A 25 16.95 -7.66 -7.69
C ASP A 25 15.51 -7.29 -7.30
N VAL A 26 14.59 -8.28 -7.30
CA VAL A 26 13.18 -8.07 -6.94
C VAL A 26 13.05 -7.60 -5.49
N GLU A 27 13.78 -8.21 -4.55
CA GLU A 27 13.77 -7.82 -3.13
C GLU A 27 14.26 -6.39 -2.95
N SER A 28 15.39 -6.04 -3.57
CA SER A 28 15.91 -4.66 -3.50
C SER A 28 14.91 -3.64 -4.04
N LYS A 29 14.19 -3.99 -5.12
CA LYS A 29 13.16 -3.13 -5.72
C LYS A 29 11.88 -3.03 -4.91
N LEU A 30 11.47 -4.12 -4.26
CA LEU A 30 10.35 -4.12 -3.32
C LEU A 30 10.63 -3.18 -2.14
N THR A 31 11.84 -3.25 -1.57
CA THR A 31 12.29 -2.37 -0.50
C THR A 31 12.31 -0.90 -0.96
N GLU A 32 12.84 -0.62 -2.15
CA GLU A 32 12.85 0.73 -2.75
C GLU A 32 11.43 1.28 -2.95
N ALA A 33 10.50 0.46 -3.46
CA ALA A 33 9.10 0.85 -3.67
C ALA A 33 8.38 1.13 -2.35
N SER A 34 8.57 0.29 -1.33
CA SER A 34 8.01 0.51 0.01
C SER A 34 8.48 1.83 0.63
N ALA A 35 9.77 2.16 0.48
CA ALA A 35 10.30 3.45 0.92
C ALA A 35 9.65 4.64 0.19
N ARG A 36 9.32 4.51 -1.10
CA ARG A 36 8.61 5.55 -1.86
C ARG A 36 7.16 5.72 -1.43
N VAL A 37 6.44 4.64 -1.11
CA VAL A 37 5.10 4.72 -0.51
C VAL A 37 5.13 5.54 0.79
N ASN A 38 6.07 5.22 1.68
CA ASN A 38 6.25 5.97 2.95
C ASN A 38 6.55 7.45 2.70
N ARG A 39 7.39 7.76 1.70
CA ARG A 39 7.69 9.14 1.31
C ARG A 39 6.45 9.85 0.75
N ALA A 40 5.65 9.19 -0.10
CA ALA A 40 4.43 9.75 -0.66
C ALA A 40 3.43 10.12 0.44
N ILE A 41 3.19 9.22 1.40
CA ILE A 41 2.38 9.48 2.59
C ILE A 41 2.94 10.67 3.37
N THR A 42 4.24 10.64 3.71
CA THR A 42 4.90 11.73 4.45
C THR A 42 4.73 13.07 3.75
N LYS A 43 4.88 13.12 2.41
CA LYS A 43 4.76 14.35 1.62
C LYS A 43 3.32 14.83 1.48
N SER A 44 2.34 13.94 1.47
CA SER A 44 0.92 14.31 1.47
C SER A 44 0.53 15.13 2.71
N VAL A 45 1.18 14.83 3.85
CA VAL A 45 0.99 15.52 5.14
C VAL A 45 1.89 16.74 5.27
N THR A 46 3.21 16.57 5.14
CA THR A 46 4.20 17.57 5.55
C THR A 46 4.51 18.63 4.49
N SER A 47 4.28 18.33 3.20
CA SER A 47 4.62 19.24 2.11
C SER A 47 3.38 19.70 1.34
N CYS A 48 2.41 18.81 1.11
CA CYS A 48 1.15 19.17 0.46
C CYS A 48 0.11 19.66 1.47
N GLY A 49 -0.02 19.01 2.62
CA GLY A 49 -1.03 19.33 3.63
C GLY A 49 -2.47 18.95 3.25
N CYS A 50 -2.67 18.13 2.21
CA CYS A 50 -4.02 17.69 1.79
C CYS A 50 -4.68 16.74 2.79
N VAL A 51 -3.88 16.10 3.63
CA VAL A 51 -4.31 15.27 4.75
C VAL A 51 -3.53 15.66 5.99
N THR A 52 -4.13 15.48 7.16
CA THR A 52 -3.50 15.69 8.47
C THR A 52 -3.50 14.39 9.26
N ILE A 53 -2.46 14.17 10.07
CA ILE A 53 -2.38 13.02 10.98
C ILE A 53 -2.58 13.52 12.42
N SER A 54 -3.68 13.08 13.04
CA SER A 54 -4.06 13.42 14.41
C SER A 54 -3.98 12.15 15.29
N ALA A 55 -2.77 11.75 15.67
CA ALA A 55 -2.54 10.50 16.41
C ALA A 55 -2.59 10.73 17.93
N THR A 56 -3.49 10.03 18.61
CA THR A 56 -3.58 10.01 20.08
C THR A 56 -3.97 8.62 20.57
N ARG A 57 -3.75 8.34 21.86
CA ARG A 57 -4.23 7.09 22.46
C ARG A 57 -5.76 7.06 22.43
N GLN A 58 -6.33 6.18 21.59
CA GLN A 58 -7.77 5.95 21.53
C GLN A 58 -8.26 5.28 22.83
N ARG A 59 -9.41 5.72 23.34
CA ARG A 59 -10.01 5.21 24.58
C ARG A 59 -11.34 4.56 24.24
N PHE A 60 -11.52 3.33 24.71
CA PHE A 60 -12.74 2.56 24.54
C PHE A 60 -13.34 2.25 25.92
N PRO A 61 -14.66 2.41 26.11
CA PRO A 61 -15.37 1.90 27.28
C PRO A 61 -15.14 0.39 27.46
N ALA A 62 -15.08 -0.06 28.71
CA ALA A 62 -14.75 -1.45 29.06
C ALA A 62 -15.88 -2.45 28.76
N ASP A 63 -17.08 -1.94 28.50
CA ASP A 63 -18.33 -2.68 28.30
C ASP A 63 -18.69 -2.87 26.81
N LEU A 64 -17.84 -2.42 25.90
CA LEU A 64 -18.08 -2.59 24.46
C LEU A 64 -17.73 -4.01 23.96
N SER A 65 -18.58 -4.52 23.08
CA SER A 65 -18.23 -5.65 22.22
C SER A 65 -17.19 -5.25 21.17
N MET A 66 -16.50 -6.24 20.61
CA MET A 66 -15.52 -6.04 19.52
C MET A 66 -16.11 -5.32 18.29
N ASN A 67 -17.40 -5.54 18.01
CA ASN A 67 -18.08 -4.86 16.91
C ASN A 67 -18.25 -3.36 17.19
N GLU A 68 -18.62 -3.00 18.41
CA GLU A 68 -18.78 -1.59 18.82
C GLU A 68 -17.44 -0.86 18.91
N VAL A 69 -16.37 -1.55 19.32
CA VAL A 69 -15.00 -0.98 19.29
C VAL A 69 -14.58 -0.63 17.87
N ARG A 70 -14.83 -1.53 16.89
CA ARG A 70 -14.48 -1.30 15.47
C ARG A 70 -15.12 -0.01 14.94
N ASP A 71 -16.38 0.23 15.29
CA ASP A 71 -17.14 1.38 14.79
C ASP A 71 -16.65 2.72 15.39
N LEU A 72 -15.92 2.66 16.52
CA LEU A 72 -15.31 3.82 17.17
C LEU A 72 -13.84 4.04 16.80
N MET A 73 -13.21 3.09 16.09
CA MET A 73 -11.79 3.21 15.74
C MET A 73 -11.55 4.35 14.76
N GLN A 74 -10.70 5.30 15.17
CA GLN A 74 -10.24 6.37 14.30
C GLN A 74 -9.07 5.87 13.45
N SER A 75 -9.03 6.30 12.18
CA SER A 75 -7.89 6.06 11.28
C SER A 75 -6.69 6.96 11.59
N HIS A 76 -6.87 7.98 12.44
CA HIS A 76 -5.97 9.10 12.67
C HIS A 76 -5.71 9.99 11.44
N LEU A 77 -6.48 9.83 10.37
CA LEU A 77 -6.36 10.63 9.15
C LEU A 77 -7.54 11.57 9.00
N ASP A 78 -7.25 12.86 8.89
CA ASP A 78 -8.22 13.91 8.60
C ASP A 78 -7.97 14.47 7.18
N GLY A 79 -9.05 14.77 6.46
CA GLY A 79 -9.01 15.28 5.09
C GLY A 79 -9.04 14.19 4.01
N ARG A 80 -8.67 14.56 2.78
CA ARG A 80 -8.61 13.65 1.62
C ARG A 80 -7.43 14.01 0.75
N LEU A 81 -6.76 12.99 0.20
CA LEU A 81 -5.71 13.20 -0.78
C LEU A 81 -6.25 14.00 -1.97
N CYS A 82 -5.54 15.06 -2.35
CA CYS A 82 -5.76 15.75 -3.61
C CYS A 82 -5.31 14.86 -4.78
N ASP A 83 -5.75 15.18 -6.00
CA ASP A 83 -5.51 14.35 -7.20
C ASP A 83 -4.03 14.04 -7.40
N ARG A 84 -3.16 15.05 -7.22
CA ARG A 84 -1.71 14.88 -7.34
C ARG A 84 -1.14 13.89 -6.31
N CYS A 85 -1.50 14.03 -5.04
CA CYS A 85 -0.98 13.14 -4.00
C CYS A 85 -1.55 11.73 -4.13
N ARG A 86 -2.81 11.61 -4.57
CA ARG A 86 -3.45 10.35 -4.89
C ARG A 86 -2.71 9.63 -6.02
N GLU A 87 -2.48 10.29 -7.15
CA GLU A 87 -1.77 9.71 -8.31
C GLU A 87 -0.37 9.20 -7.93
N VAL A 88 0.39 10.00 -7.19
CA VAL A 88 1.72 9.59 -6.71
C VAL A 88 1.61 8.37 -5.80
N LEU A 89 0.70 8.38 -4.82
CA LEU A 89 0.56 7.27 -3.88
C LEU A 89 0.08 5.98 -4.58
N GLU A 90 -0.88 6.08 -5.50
CA GLU A 90 -1.36 4.96 -6.31
C GLU A 90 -0.25 4.37 -7.19
N THR A 91 0.59 5.22 -7.79
CA THR A 91 1.75 4.79 -8.57
C THR A 91 2.73 3.99 -7.72
N GLU A 92 3.12 4.51 -6.55
CA GLU A 92 4.09 3.83 -5.70
C GLU A 92 3.53 2.54 -5.10
N ILE A 93 2.25 2.53 -4.70
CA ILE A 93 1.56 1.31 -4.25
C ILE A 93 1.52 0.28 -5.39
N GLY A 94 1.21 0.70 -6.62
CA GLY A 94 1.20 -0.19 -7.78
C GLY A 94 2.56 -0.85 -8.01
N MET A 95 3.66 -0.11 -7.86
CA MET A 95 5.01 -0.66 -7.94
C MET A 95 5.31 -1.65 -6.80
N THR A 96 4.88 -1.35 -5.57
CA THR A 96 5.01 -2.28 -4.44
C THR A 96 4.23 -3.57 -4.70
N LEU A 97 2.99 -3.49 -5.19
CA LEU A 97 2.17 -4.66 -5.53
C LEU A 97 2.80 -5.49 -6.64
N PHE A 98 3.36 -4.84 -7.66
CA PHE A 98 4.09 -5.53 -8.73
C PHE A 98 5.25 -6.36 -8.18
N TYR A 99 6.13 -5.76 -7.37
CA TYR A 99 7.29 -6.49 -6.84
C TYR A 99 6.89 -7.54 -5.80
N LEU A 100 5.82 -7.33 -5.04
CA LEU A 100 5.31 -8.34 -4.12
C LEU A 100 4.76 -9.56 -4.87
N ALA A 101 3.95 -9.36 -5.92
CA ALA A 101 3.48 -10.45 -6.77
C ALA A 101 4.64 -11.15 -7.50
N ALA A 102 5.68 -10.41 -7.88
CA ALA A 102 6.88 -11.00 -8.45
C ALA A 102 7.60 -11.94 -7.48
N VAL A 103 7.66 -11.60 -6.18
CA VAL A 103 8.17 -12.50 -5.14
C VAL A 103 7.33 -13.78 -5.09
N CYS A 104 6.00 -13.66 -5.09
CA CYS A 104 5.10 -14.82 -5.14
C CYS A 104 5.37 -15.69 -6.37
N THR A 105 5.46 -15.08 -7.57
CA THR A 105 5.79 -15.80 -8.81
C THR A 105 7.13 -16.54 -8.72
N LEU A 106 8.19 -15.90 -8.21
CA LEU A 106 9.51 -16.50 -8.14
C LEU A 106 9.59 -17.67 -7.15
N PHE A 107 8.77 -17.67 -6.10
CA PHE A 107 8.69 -18.74 -5.11
C PHE A 107 7.54 -19.73 -5.36
N GLY A 108 6.71 -19.52 -6.39
CA GLY A 108 5.56 -20.39 -6.69
C GLY A 108 4.47 -20.34 -5.63
N LEU A 109 4.20 -19.16 -5.07
CA LEU A 109 3.15 -18.93 -4.07
C LEU A 109 1.88 -18.44 -4.75
N ASP A 110 0.73 -18.97 -4.34
CA ASP A 110 -0.60 -18.60 -4.83
C ASP A 110 -1.27 -17.53 -3.98
#